data_AF-A0A928VH22-F1
#
_entry.id   AF-A0A928VH22-F1
#
_cell.length_a   1.000
_cell.length_b   1.000
_cell.length_c   1.000
_cell.angle_alpha   90.00
_cell.angle_beta   90.00
_cell.angle_gamma   90.00
#
_symmetry.space_group_name_H-M   'P 1'
#
loop_
_entity.id
_entity.type
_entity.pdbx_description
1 polymer ?
#
loop_
_entity_poly.entity_id
_entity_poly.type
_entity_poly.pdbx_seq_one_letter_code
_entity_poly.pdbx_strand_id
1 'polypeptide(L)' 'VAAHLTQVDGVQTRLTSQTSQLFEYTLSQIGSLEIEFSDPDDPQARTQVEKILAYYSDRFGSWTILSAPETR' A
#
# COMPACT_ATOMS: atom_id res chain seq x y z
N VAL A 1 7.54 -2.87 2.25
CA VAL A 1 6.87 -1.58 1.95
C VAL A 1 6.06 -1.05 3.13
N ALA A 2 5.06 -1.77 3.67
CA ALA A 2 4.15 -1.28 4.72
C ALA A 2 4.89 -0.72 5.95
N ALA A 3 5.84 -1.47 6.52
CA ALA A 3 6.63 -1.04 7.67
C ALA A 3 7.45 0.24 7.45
N HIS A 4 7.78 0.59 6.19
CA HIS A 4 8.48 1.83 5.86
C HIS A 4 7.47 2.98 5.74
N LEU A 5 6.30 2.74 5.16
CA LEU A 5 5.22 3.72 5.08
C LEU A 5 4.73 4.15 6.46
N THR A 6 4.64 3.23 7.43
CA THR A 6 4.26 3.56 8.82
C THR A 6 5.29 4.41 9.57
N GLN A 7 6.46 4.69 8.98
CA GLN A 7 7.46 5.60 9.56
C GLN A 7 7.25 7.05 9.12
N VAL A 8 6.37 7.30 8.13
CA VAL A 8 5.99 8.65 7.71
C VAL A 8 4.97 9.18 8.71
N ASP A 9 5.22 10.38 9.25
CA ASP A 9 4.30 11.02 10.19
C ASP A 9 2.93 11.24 9.53
N GLY A 10 1.86 11.02 10.29
CA GLY A 10 0.49 11.10 9.80
C GLY A 10 0.06 9.99 8.83
N VAL A 11 0.88 8.98 8.53
CA VAL A 11 0.54 7.86 7.64
C VAL A 11 0.28 6.57 8.40
N GLN A 12 -0.87 5.95 8.11
CA GLN A 12 -1.23 4.62 8.61
C GLN A 12 -1.35 3.64 7.44
N THR A 13 -1.12 2.36 7.71
CA THR A 13 -1.31 1.31 6.71
C THR A 13 -2.16 0.17 7.26
N ARG A 14 -3.05 -0.37 6.42
CA ARG A 14 -3.80 -1.58 6.72
C ARG A 14 -3.51 -2.65 5.66
N LEU A 15 -3.31 -3.88 6.10
CA LEU A 15 -3.17 -5.04 5.20
C LEU A 15 -4.48 -5.80 5.17
N THR A 16 -5.00 -6.06 3.97
CA THR A 16 -6.13 -6.98 3.83
C THR A 16 -5.61 -8.40 3.60
N SER A 17 -6.33 -9.38 4.17
CA SER A 17 -5.95 -10.78 4.02
C SER A 17 -6.15 -11.24 2.58
N GLN A 18 -5.25 -12.11 2.11
CA GLN A 18 -5.43 -12.81 0.84
C GLN A 18 -6.66 -13.74 0.92
N THR A 19 -7.45 -13.81 -0.15
CA THR A 19 -8.67 -14.63 -0.23
C THR A 19 -8.46 -15.95 -0.98
N SER A 20 -7.31 -16.15 -1.63
CA SER A 20 -6.95 -17.44 -2.21
C SER A 20 -6.96 -18.54 -1.16
N GLN A 21 -7.63 -19.66 -1.48
CA GLN A 21 -7.67 -20.85 -0.63
C GLN A 21 -6.43 -21.74 -0.80
N LEU A 22 -5.61 -21.47 -1.82
CA LEU A 22 -4.39 -22.22 -2.12
C LEU A 22 -3.16 -21.32 -1.90
N PHE A 23 -2.13 -21.89 -1.29
CA PHE A 23 -0.83 -21.23 -1.15
C PHE A 23 -0.04 -21.36 -2.45
N GLU A 24 0.10 -20.24 -3.17
CA GLU A 24 0.80 -20.16 -4.45
C GLU A 24 1.92 -19.12 -4.35
N TYR A 25 3.15 -19.51 -4.68
CA TYR A 25 4.31 -18.63 -4.60
C TYR A 25 4.24 -17.43 -5.56
N THR A 26 3.44 -17.55 -6.62
CA THR A 26 3.24 -16.50 -7.63
C THR A 26 2.14 -15.51 -7.23
N LEU A 27 1.39 -15.78 -6.16
CA LEU A 27 0.38 -14.88 -5.62
C LEU A 27 0.94 -14.04 -4.49
N SER A 28 0.40 -12.83 -4.35
CA SER A 28 0.65 -12.02 -3.16
C SER A 28 0.12 -12.72 -1.91
N GLN A 29 0.90 -12.71 -0.83
CA GLN A 29 0.50 -13.27 0.46
C GLN A 29 -0.52 -12.37 1.21
N ILE A 30 -0.75 -11.16 0.71
CA ILE A 30 -1.78 -10.23 1.16
C ILE A 30 -2.73 -9.90 0.01
N GLY A 31 -3.96 -9.50 0.32
CA GLY A 31 -4.92 -9.04 -0.70
C GLY A 31 -4.57 -7.64 -1.21
N SER A 32 -4.33 -6.72 -0.28
CA SER A 32 -3.98 -5.33 -0.58
C SER A 32 -3.28 -4.66 0.59
N LEU A 33 -2.62 -3.55 0.28
CA LEU A 33 -2.11 -2.57 1.23
C LEU A 33 -2.90 -1.28 1.03
N GLU A 34 -3.56 -0.84 2.09
CA GLU A 34 -4.25 0.44 2.16
C GLU A 34 -3.35 1.45 2.87
N ILE A 35 -3.35 2.69 2.38
CA ILE A 35 -2.57 3.80 2.92
C ILE A 35 -3.57 4.90 3.29
N GLU A 36 -3.64 5.24 4.57
CA GLU A 36 -4.50 6.29 5.10
C GLU A 36 -3.63 7.46 5.56
N PHE A 37 -4.01 8.67 5.15
CA PHE A 37 -3.37 9.91 5.58
C PHE A 37 -4.25 10.58 6.63
N SER A 38 -3.66 10.97 7.76
CA SER A 38 -4.37 11.65 8.85
C SER A 38 -4.82 13.06 8.42
N ASP A 39 -3.98 13.74 7.65
CA ASP A 39 -4.33 14.92 6.87
C ASP A 39 -4.16 14.58 5.38
N PRO A 40 -5.25 14.46 4.62
CA PRO A 40 -5.18 14.19 3.20
C PRO A 40 -4.37 15.24 2.45
N ASP A 41 -4.33 16.49 2.91
CA ASP A 41 -3.71 17.60 2.19
C ASP A 41 -2.26 17.86 2.59
N ASP A 42 -1.66 17.05 3.48
CA ASP A 42 -0.24 17.16 3.84
C ASP A 42 0.67 16.82 2.63
N PRO A 43 1.33 17.82 2.03
CA PRO A 43 2.16 17.59 0.85
C PRO A 43 3.46 16.87 1.20
N GLN A 44 3.96 17.00 2.44
CA GLN A 44 5.18 16.35 2.89
C GLN A 44 4.96 14.86 3.04
N ALA A 45 3.89 14.45 3.74
CA ALA A 45 3.53 13.05 3.89
C ALA A 45 3.30 12.38 2.53
N ARG A 46 2.54 13.02 1.63
CA ARG A 46 2.32 12.52 0.26
C ARG A 46 3.62 12.32 -0.51
N THR A 47 4.50 13.33 -0.52
CA THR A 47 5.79 13.26 -1.22
C THR A 47 6.68 12.13 -0.67
N GLN A 48 6.69 11.92 0.65
CA GLN A 48 7.48 10.84 1.26
C GLN A 48 6.91 9.46 0.88
N VAL A 49 5.58 9.29 0.94
CA VAL A 49 4.92 8.06 0.51
C VAL A 49 5.23 7.76 -0.96
N GLU A 50 5.11 8.74 -1.85
CA GLU A 50 5.42 8.57 -3.27
C GLU A 50 6.87 8.11 -3.51
N LYS A 51 7.84 8.68 -2.79
CA LYS A 51 9.25 8.26 -2.88
C LYS A 51 9.47 6.84 -2.40
N ILE A 52 8.81 6.45 -1.31
CA ILE A 52 8.87 5.08 -0.78
C ILE A 52 8.28 4.11 -1.82
N LEU A 53 7.10 4.42 -2.36
CA LEU A 53 6.45 3.60 -3.38
C LEU A 53 7.32 3.49 -4.64
N ALA A 54 7.88 4.60 -5.13
CA ALA A 54 8.76 4.60 -6.31
C ALA A 54 10.00 3.71 -6.12
N TYR A 55 10.64 3.77 -4.95
CA TYR A 55 11.80 2.93 -4.65
C TYR A 55 11.48 1.43 -4.69
N TYR A 56 10.33 1.02 -4.14
CA TYR A 56 9.94 -0.38 -4.15
C TYR A 56 9.42 -0.81 -5.54
N SER A 57 8.75 0.06 -6.29
CA SER A 57 8.28 -0.30 -7.64
C SER A 57 9.42 -0.50 -8.64
N ASP A 58 10.49 0.29 -8.53
CA ASP A 58 11.70 0.14 -9.34
C ASP A 58 12.33 -1.26 -9.19
N ARG A 59 12.25 -1.84 -7.99
CA ARG A 59 12.92 -3.11 -7.65
C ARG A 59 12.03 -4.34 -7.79
N PHE A 60 10.74 -4.19 -7.53
CA PHE A 60 9.82 -5.33 -7.37
C PHE A 60 8.62 -5.28 -8.33
N GLY A 61 8.53 -4.27 -9.19
CA GLY A 61 7.47 -4.10 -10.18
C GLY A 61 6.43 -3.04 -9.81
N SER A 62 5.66 -2.60 -10.80
CA SER A 62 4.70 -1.50 -10.66
C SER A 62 3.57 -1.79 -9.68
N TRP A 63 3.13 -0.75 -8.97
CA TRP A 63 1.92 -0.80 -8.15
C TRP A 63 0.66 -0.83 -9.02
N THR A 64 -0.33 -1.59 -8.57
CA THR A 64 -1.70 -1.51 -9.09
C THR A 64 -2.56 -0.79 -8.06
N ILE A 65 -3.14 0.35 -8.44
CA ILE A 65 -4.11 1.04 -7.59
C ILE A 65 -5.44 0.31 -7.72
N LEU A 66 -5.96 -0.16 -6.59
CA LEU A 66 -7.29 -0.74 -6.54
C LEU A 66 -8.31 0.40 -6.45
N SER A 67 -9.25 0.43 -7.38
CA SER A 67 -10.46 1.25 -7.22
C SER A 67 -11.16 0.84 -5.93
N ALA A 68 -11.72 1.79 -5.17
CA ALA A 68 -12.51 1.46 -3.99
C ALA A 68 -13.55 0.39 -4.36
N PRO A 69 -13.72 -0.67 -3.54
CA PRO A 69 -14.77 -1.64 -3.80
C PRO A 69 -16.09 -0.89 -3.88
N GLU A 70 -16.86 -1.10 -4.96
CA GLU A 70 -18.23 -0.60 -5.05
C GLU A 70 -18.97 -1.11 -3.80
N THR A 71 -19.37 -0.20 -2.92
CA THR A 71 -20.18 -0.52 -1.75
C THR A 71 -21.48 -1.17 -2.25
N ARG A 72 -21.61 -2.48 -2.10
CA ARG A 72 -22.85 -3.23 -2.39
C ARG A 72 -23.60 -3.54 -1.10
#